data_AF-A0A940ZTV3-F1
#
_entry.id   AF-A0A940ZTV3-F1
#
_cell.length_a   1.000
_cell.length_b   1.000
_cell.length_c   1.000
_cell.angle_alpha   90.00
_cell.angle_beta   90.00
_cell.angle_gamma   90.00
#
_symmetry.space_group_name_H-M   'P 1'
#
loop_
_entity.id
_entity.type
_entity.pdbx_description
1 polymer ?
#
loop_
_entity_poly.entity_id
_entity_poly.type
_entity_poly.pdbx_seq_one_letter_code
_entity_poly.pdbx_strand_id
1 'polypeptide(L)'
;MKSQKDNKDNRGSTLLLVIVCMLFVGIIASLILVYTSHNLKMMKEAAMASGNFYTAENVVDEFKTGLEELGDQAVRTAYTKWLQQYTTTTADQQERLFKDLFVSELETLLNNQFLPKLAADPSQLLYKFGATNVTRLATPTVVQNGFTLTLKNISIAYTDAEGMSSKISTDLVFDVKYPGFRSNTVKGMNLEAPEYIILADEQITNDVTINGTIKGNLYGGGYNPTATTADKYTETGIRFNSNSSLQVYADKIMTRSTIELADRSSVEVRSTSRVSTVNMTIQEP
;
A
#
# COMPACT_ATOMS: atom_id res chain seq x y z
N MET A 1 96.42 -67.71 -3.09
CA MET A 1 95.82 -66.41 -2.71
C MET A 1 94.30 -66.61 -2.71
N LYS A 2 93.65 -66.59 -1.53
CA LYS A 2 92.18 -66.68 -1.42
C LYS A 2 91.61 -65.26 -1.42
N SER A 3 90.84 -64.92 -2.44
CA SER A 3 90.11 -63.65 -2.55
C SER A 3 88.95 -63.65 -1.55
N GLN A 4 88.99 -62.76 -0.57
CA GLN A 4 87.87 -62.48 0.33
C GLN A 4 86.80 -61.70 -0.43
N LYS A 5 85.55 -62.19 -0.35
CA LYS A 5 84.37 -61.55 -0.91
C LYS A 5 83.86 -60.52 0.09
N ASP A 6 84.06 -59.23 -0.19
CA ASP A 6 83.50 -58.13 0.60
C ASP A 6 81.98 -58.10 0.48
N ASN A 7 81.28 -58.49 1.55
CA ASN A 7 79.85 -58.27 1.68
C ASN A 7 79.64 -56.81 2.13
N LYS A 8 79.41 -55.91 1.17
CA LYS A 8 79.07 -54.51 1.46
C LYS A 8 77.70 -54.44 2.12
N ASP A 9 77.68 -53.96 3.36
CA ASP A 9 76.49 -53.84 4.18
C ASP A 9 75.68 -52.58 3.79
N ASN A 10 74.56 -52.74 3.09
CA ASN A 10 73.77 -51.64 2.51
C ASN A 10 72.77 -50.99 3.50
N ARG A 11 72.80 -51.34 4.79
CA ARG A 11 71.81 -50.93 5.80
C ARG A 11 71.63 -49.41 5.91
N GLY A 12 72.71 -48.64 5.73
CA GLY A 12 72.66 -47.17 5.75
C GLY A 12 71.95 -46.57 4.52
N SER A 13 72.12 -47.16 3.34
CA SER A 13 71.45 -46.70 2.11
C SER A 13 69.97 -47.06 2.11
N THR A 14 69.61 -48.22 2.64
CA THR A 14 68.20 -48.63 2.81
C THR A 14 67.45 -47.70 3.77
N LEU A 15 68.06 -47.32 4.89
CA LEU A 15 67.45 -46.36 5.84
C LEU A 15 67.22 -44.99 5.18
N LEU A 16 68.21 -44.50 4.43
CA LEU A 16 68.13 -43.20 3.78
C LEU A 16 67.07 -43.18 2.67
N LEU A 17 66.95 -44.26 1.90
CA LEU A 17 65.87 -44.43 0.92
C LEU A 17 64.49 -44.37 1.58
N VAL A 18 64.31 -45.07 2.70
CA VAL A 18 63.03 -45.08 3.42
C VAL A 18 62.68 -43.69 3.94
N ILE A 19 63.64 -42.94 4.47
CA ILE A 19 63.43 -41.55 4.92
C ILE A 19 63.00 -40.66 3.76
N VAL A 20 63.68 -40.72 2.62
CA VAL A 20 63.34 -39.93 1.43
C VAL A 20 61.95 -40.29 0.91
N CYS A 21 61.61 -41.59 0.86
CA CYS A 21 60.27 -42.04 0.50
C CYS A 21 59.19 -41.51 1.45
N MET A 22 59.45 -41.54 2.76
CA MET A 22 58.50 -41.08 3.77
C MET A 22 58.29 -39.56 3.71
N LEU A 23 59.35 -38.79 3.41
CA LEU A 23 59.26 -37.35 3.15
C LEU A 23 58.42 -37.06 1.91
N PHE A 24 58.58 -37.83 0.84
CA PHE A 24 57.82 -37.64 -0.40
C PHE A 24 56.32 -37.88 -0.18
N VAL A 25 55.96 -38.95 0.56
CA VAL A 25 54.57 -39.22 0.94
C VAL A 25 54.01 -38.11 1.84
N GLY A 26 54.81 -37.59 2.77
CA GLY A 26 54.43 -36.45 3.62
C GLY A 26 54.14 -35.18 2.83
N ILE A 27 54.96 -34.86 1.83
CA ILE A 27 54.75 -33.71 0.95
C ILE A 27 53.46 -33.88 0.15
N ILE A 28 53.22 -35.06 -0.43
CA ILE A 28 51.98 -35.35 -1.18
C ILE A 28 50.76 -35.23 -0.26
N ALA A 29 50.79 -35.82 0.94
CA ALA A 29 49.70 -35.74 1.89
C ALA A 29 49.40 -34.28 2.30
N SER A 30 50.44 -33.47 2.53
CA SER A 30 50.30 -32.05 2.85
C SER A 30 49.69 -31.27 1.69
N LEU A 31 50.12 -31.52 0.45
CA LEU A 31 49.56 -30.89 -0.75
C LEU A 31 48.07 -31.22 -0.91
N ILE A 32 47.69 -32.50 -0.77
CA ILE A 32 46.28 -32.93 -0.83
C ILE A 32 45.45 -32.18 0.22
N LEU A 33 45.96 -32.06 1.45
CA LEU A 33 45.26 -31.37 2.53
C LEU A 33 45.06 -29.87 2.22
N VAL A 34 46.08 -29.20 1.67
CA VAL A 34 46.00 -27.78 1.28
C VAL A 34 44.97 -27.58 0.17
N TYR A 35 45.01 -28.38 -0.89
CA TYR A 35 44.03 -28.28 -1.99
C TYR A 35 42.60 -28.57 -1.50
N THR A 36 42.43 -29.57 -0.65
CA THR A 36 41.13 -29.90 -0.05
C THR A 36 40.63 -28.76 0.85
N SER A 37 41.49 -28.19 1.70
CA SER A 37 41.14 -27.06 2.56
C SER A 37 40.75 -25.82 1.75
N HIS A 38 41.47 -25.53 0.67
CA HIS A 38 41.15 -24.44 -0.23
C HIS A 38 39.79 -24.66 -0.92
N ASN A 39 39.52 -25.88 -1.41
CA ASN A 39 38.24 -26.22 -2.01
C ASN A 39 37.07 -26.08 -1.02
N LEU A 40 37.24 -26.56 0.22
CA LEU A 40 36.24 -26.42 1.27
C LEU A 40 35.98 -24.95 1.65
N LYS A 41 37.04 -24.13 1.76
CA LYS A 41 36.90 -22.69 2.04
C LYS A 41 36.12 -21.98 0.94
N MET A 42 36.49 -22.22 -0.32
CA MET A 42 35.81 -21.66 -1.48
C MET A 42 34.34 -22.10 -1.57
N MET A 43 34.03 -23.37 -1.29
CA MET A 43 32.64 -23.84 -1.20
C MET A 43 31.86 -23.16 -0.08
N LYS A 44 32.47 -23.01 1.10
CA LYS A 44 31.83 -22.33 2.25
C LYS A 44 31.53 -20.87 1.92
N GLU A 45 32.49 -20.16 1.31
CA GLU A 45 32.32 -18.78 0.85
C GLU A 45 31.22 -18.65 -0.21
N ALA A 46 31.15 -19.59 -1.17
CA ALA A 46 30.08 -19.59 -2.18
C ALA A 46 28.69 -19.80 -1.56
N ALA A 47 28.58 -20.66 -0.55
CA ALA A 47 27.34 -20.89 0.18
C ALA A 47 26.94 -19.66 1.01
N MET A 48 27.88 -19.03 1.73
CA MET A 48 27.65 -17.77 2.44
C MET A 48 27.23 -16.65 1.51
N ALA A 49 27.91 -16.48 0.37
CA ALA A 49 27.56 -15.47 -0.63
C ALA A 49 26.12 -15.63 -1.13
N SER A 50 25.68 -16.87 -1.36
CA SER A 50 24.31 -17.17 -1.77
C SER A 50 23.31 -16.82 -0.66
N GLY A 51 23.57 -17.22 0.59
CA GLY A 51 22.72 -16.89 1.74
C GLY A 51 22.62 -15.39 2.00
N ASN A 52 23.73 -14.68 1.85
CA ASN A 52 23.80 -13.23 1.99
C ASN A 52 22.99 -12.51 0.90
N PHE A 53 23.00 -13.03 -0.33
CA PHE A 53 22.18 -12.49 -1.42
C PHE A 53 20.68 -12.65 -1.14
N TYR A 54 20.22 -13.83 -0.72
CA TYR A 54 18.80 -14.02 -0.35
C TYR A 54 18.38 -13.13 0.82
N THR A 55 19.29 -12.89 1.77
CA THR A 55 19.02 -11.97 2.87
C THR A 55 18.94 -10.53 2.38
N ALA A 56 19.81 -10.13 1.45
CA ALA A 56 19.74 -8.82 0.80
C ALA A 56 18.45 -8.65 -0.02
N GLU A 57 17.96 -9.71 -0.67
CA GLU A 57 16.67 -9.70 -1.40
C GLU A 57 15.50 -9.45 -0.45
N ASN A 58 15.46 -10.13 0.70
CA ASN A 58 14.45 -9.88 1.72
C ASN A 58 14.46 -8.43 2.22
N VAL A 59 15.63 -7.80 2.32
CA VAL A 59 15.74 -6.37 2.64
C VAL A 59 15.08 -5.52 1.56
N VAL A 60 15.30 -5.81 0.28
CA VAL A 60 14.66 -5.11 -0.84
C VAL A 60 13.15 -5.32 -0.85
N ASP A 61 12.67 -6.51 -0.53
CA ASP A 61 11.23 -6.79 -0.43
C ASP A 61 10.56 -5.98 0.68
N GLU A 62 11.24 -5.78 1.81
CA GLU A 62 10.75 -4.88 2.87
C GLU A 62 10.73 -3.42 2.42
N PHE A 63 11.76 -2.94 1.71
CA PHE A 63 11.73 -1.61 1.09
C PHE A 63 10.56 -1.45 0.12
N LYS A 64 10.32 -2.47 -0.71
CA LYS A 64 9.20 -2.49 -1.65
C LYS A 64 7.87 -2.41 -0.90
N THR A 65 7.71 -3.17 0.19
CA THR A 65 6.51 -3.13 1.04
C THR A 65 6.29 -1.73 1.64
N GLY A 66 7.35 -1.10 2.18
CA GLY A 66 7.25 0.26 2.71
C GLY A 66 6.90 1.30 1.63
N LEU A 67 7.38 1.12 0.41
CA LEU A 67 7.01 1.95 -0.74
C LEU A 67 5.58 1.69 -1.22
N GLU A 68 5.10 0.45 -1.16
CA GLU A 68 3.70 0.10 -1.43
C GLU A 68 2.76 0.75 -0.41
N GLU A 69 3.12 0.79 0.87
CA GLU A 69 2.34 1.51 1.90
C GLU A 69 2.23 3.01 1.60
N LEU A 70 3.33 3.66 1.18
CA LEU A 70 3.30 5.05 0.75
C LEU A 70 2.47 5.24 -0.53
N GLY A 71 2.54 4.28 -1.46
CA GLY A 71 1.70 4.23 -2.65
C GLY A 71 0.21 4.18 -2.28
N ASP A 72 -0.18 3.33 -1.34
CA ASP A 72 -1.54 3.21 -0.84
C ASP A 72 -2.02 4.49 -0.16
N GLN A 73 -1.16 5.15 0.62
CA GLN A 73 -1.47 6.45 1.23
C GLN A 73 -1.69 7.54 0.17
N ALA A 74 -0.87 7.57 -0.88
CA ALA A 74 -1.05 8.47 -2.01
C ALA A 74 -2.37 8.20 -2.73
N VAL A 75 -2.69 6.93 -3.01
CA VAL A 75 -3.97 6.55 -3.65
C VAL A 75 -5.15 6.98 -2.80
N ARG A 76 -5.15 6.72 -1.48
CA ARG A 76 -6.26 7.11 -0.58
C ARG A 76 -6.51 8.61 -0.59
N THR A 77 -5.45 9.40 -0.52
CA THR A 77 -5.54 10.87 -0.51
C THR A 77 -6.00 11.39 -1.86
N ALA A 78 -5.38 10.92 -2.96
CA ALA A 78 -5.74 11.31 -4.32
C ALA A 78 -7.19 10.92 -4.66
N TYR A 79 -7.62 9.73 -4.25
CA TYR A 79 -9.00 9.26 -4.45
C TYR A 79 -10.00 10.14 -3.71
N THR A 80 -9.74 10.47 -2.44
CA THR A 80 -10.62 11.35 -1.65
C THR A 80 -10.75 12.74 -2.28
N LYS A 81 -9.63 13.35 -2.70
CA LYS A 81 -9.60 14.65 -3.38
C LYS A 81 -10.30 14.59 -4.73
N TRP A 82 -10.12 13.50 -5.47
CA TRP A 82 -10.79 13.25 -6.74
C TRP A 82 -12.31 13.16 -6.56
N LEU A 83 -12.81 12.48 -5.53
CA LEU A 83 -14.25 12.41 -5.23
C LEU A 83 -14.86 13.78 -4.95
N GLN A 84 -14.13 14.66 -4.26
CA GLN A 84 -14.60 16.01 -3.96
C GLN A 84 -14.77 16.87 -5.23
N GLN A 85 -14.00 16.58 -6.28
CA GLN A 85 -14.01 17.33 -7.54
C GLN A 85 -14.72 16.58 -8.68
N TYR A 86 -15.32 15.44 -8.38
CA TYR A 86 -15.92 14.54 -9.38
C TYR A 86 -17.08 15.19 -10.16
N THR A 87 -17.87 16.04 -9.50
CA THR A 87 -19.07 16.67 -10.09
C THR A 87 -18.75 17.86 -11.00
N THR A 88 -17.51 18.35 -11.01
CA THR A 88 -17.13 19.57 -11.74
C THR A 88 -16.35 19.30 -13.03
N THR A 89 -16.04 18.04 -13.34
CA THR A 89 -15.19 17.65 -14.49
C THR A 89 -15.84 16.57 -15.37
N THR A 90 -15.43 16.52 -16.64
CA THR A 90 -15.86 15.50 -17.61
C THR A 90 -15.10 14.18 -17.44
N ALA A 91 -15.62 13.05 -17.95
CA ALA A 91 -15.03 11.72 -17.77
C ALA A 91 -13.54 11.62 -18.16
N ASP A 92 -13.15 12.23 -19.28
CA ASP A 92 -11.74 12.25 -19.74
C ASP A 92 -10.84 13.12 -18.85
N GLN A 93 -11.41 14.17 -18.24
CA GLN A 93 -10.70 15.04 -17.30
C GLN A 93 -10.60 14.41 -15.90
N GLN A 94 -11.58 13.58 -15.52
CA GLN A 94 -11.60 12.88 -14.23
C GLN A 94 -10.44 11.87 -14.12
N GLU A 95 -10.14 11.14 -15.20
CA GLU A 95 -9.00 10.23 -15.23
C GLU A 95 -7.68 10.98 -15.07
N ARG A 96 -7.49 12.07 -15.82
CA ARG A 96 -6.28 12.90 -15.74
C ARG A 96 -6.12 13.53 -14.37
N LEU A 97 -7.20 14.09 -13.82
CA LEU A 97 -7.20 14.72 -12.50
C LEU A 97 -6.80 13.73 -11.40
N PHE A 98 -7.34 12.50 -11.42
CA PHE A 98 -6.94 11.48 -10.47
C PHE A 98 -5.45 11.15 -10.58
N LYS A 99 -4.95 10.95 -11.80
CA LYS A 99 -3.53 10.62 -12.02
C LYS A 99 -2.61 11.76 -11.60
N ASP A 100 -2.96 13.01 -11.88
CA ASP A 100 -2.19 14.18 -11.42
C ASP A 100 -2.17 14.27 -9.90
N LEU A 101 -3.32 14.12 -9.24
CA LEU A 101 -3.41 14.12 -7.78
C LEU A 101 -2.58 12.99 -7.17
N PHE A 102 -2.61 11.79 -7.75
CA PHE A 102 -1.81 10.67 -7.28
C PHE A 102 -0.32 10.94 -7.40
N VAL A 103 0.15 11.38 -8.57
CA VAL A 103 1.58 11.63 -8.78
C VAL A 103 2.10 12.73 -7.86
N SER A 104 1.33 13.81 -7.69
CA SER A 104 1.71 14.91 -6.79
C SER A 104 1.79 14.48 -5.32
N GLU A 105 0.83 13.68 -4.84
CA GLU A 105 0.85 13.15 -3.47
C GLU A 105 1.99 12.15 -3.28
N LEU A 106 2.20 11.24 -4.24
CA LEU A 106 3.27 10.26 -4.17
C LEU A 106 4.65 10.93 -4.17
N GLU A 107 4.87 11.93 -5.02
CA GLU A 107 6.11 12.71 -5.05
C GLU A 107 6.36 13.40 -3.70
N THR A 108 5.31 13.96 -3.10
CA THR A 108 5.39 14.59 -1.77
C THR A 108 5.78 13.58 -0.70
N LEU A 109 5.16 12.40 -0.68
CA LEU A 109 5.47 11.34 0.29
C LEU A 109 6.88 10.79 0.10
N LEU A 110 7.32 10.59 -1.14
CA LEU A 110 8.67 10.11 -1.43
C LEU A 110 9.73 11.12 -0.98
N ASN A 111 9.56 12.40 -1.31
CA ASN A 111 10.53 13.44 -0.95
C ASN A 111 10.55 13.76 0.54
N ASN A 112 9.40 13.73 1.22
CA ASN A 112 9.31 14.17 2.62
C ASN A 112 9.40 13.02 3.63
N GLN A 113 9.04 11.79 3.25
CA GLN A 113 9.05 10.65 4.16
C GLN A 113 10.08 9.60 3.78
N PHE A 114 10.13 9.18 2.50
CA PHE A 114 10.98 8.07 2.10
C PHE A 114 12.46 8.45 1.98
N LEU A 115 12.79 9.46 1.17
CA LEU A 115 14.16 9.89 0.92
C LEU A 115 14.89 10.33 2.20
N PRO A 116 14.28 11.09 3.12
CA PRO A 116 14.96 11.50 4.35
C PRO A 116 15.25 10.32 5.28
N LYS A 117 14.31 9.38 5.42
CA LYS A 117 14.51 8.15 6.22
C LYS A 117 15.62 7.29 5.61
N LEU A 118 15.59 7.09 4.30
CA LEU A 118 16.63 6.35 3.59
C LEU A 118 18.01 7.02 3.68
N ALA A 119 18.05 8.36 3.71
CA ALA A 119 19.30 9.11 3.84
C ALA A 119 19.87 9.08 5.26
N ALA A 120 19.01 9.08 6.28
CA ALA A 120 19.42 9.05 7.68
C ALA A 120 19.84 7.65 8.12
N ASP A 121 18.94 6.68 8.00
CA ASP A 121 19.18 5.28 8.35
C ASP A 121 18.21 4.39 7.55
N PRO A 122 18.71 3.61 6.56
CA PRO A 122 17.90 2.72 5.74
C PRO A 122 17.07 1.72 6.56
N SER A 123 17.52 1.34 7.76
CA SER A 123 16.80 0.36 8.57
C SER A 123 15.54 0.92 9.24
N GLN A 124 15.33 2.25 9.22
CA GLN A 124 14.04 2.84 9.60
C GLN A 124 12.90 2.47 8.65
N LEU A 125 13.23 1.96 7.46
CA LEU A 125 12.29 1.51 6.45
C LEU A 125 12.13 -0.03 6.47
N LEU A 126 12.77 -0.71 7.43
CA LEU A 126 12.80 -2.15 7.57
C LEU A 126 12.13 -2.56 8.88
N TYR A 127 11.38 -3.66 8.86
CA TYR A 127 10.67 -4.16 10.02
C TYR A 127 11.43 -5.30 10.73
N LYS A 128 12.30 -6.02 10.01
CA LYS A 128 12.99 -7.20 10.56
C LYS A 128 14.52 -7.09 10.62
N PHE A 129 15.11 -6.05 10.02
CA PHE A 129 16.55 -5.89 9.92
C PHE A 129 17.08 -4.73 10.78
N GLY A 130 18.21 -4.93 11.45
CA GLY A 130 18.87 -3.91 12.26
C GLY A 130 19.67 -2.89 11.44
N ALA A 131 19.86 -1.67 11.98
CA ALA A 131 20.58 -0.52 11.40
C ALA A 131 21.98 -0.82 10.86
N THR A 132 22.70 -1.77 11.45
CA THR A 132 24.13 -1.98 11.18
C THR A 132 24.44 -2.76 9.91
N ASN A 133 23.48 -3.52 9.38
CA ASN A 133 23.76 -4.46 8.30
C ASN A 133 23.39 -3.92 6.93
N VAL A 134 22.66 -2.80 6.84
CA VAL A 134 22.20 -2.23 5.57
C VAL A 134 22.81 -0.86 5.37
N THR A 135 23.50 -0.68 4.25
CA THR A 135 24.12 0.60 3.88
C THR A 135 23.61 1.07 2.54
N ARG A 136 23.31 2.37 2.46
CA ARG A 136 22.94 3.02 1.21
C ARG A 136 24.19 3.29 0.37
N LEU A 137 24.17 2.86 -0.88
CA LEU A 137 25.30 3.03 -1.81
C LEU A 137 25.14 4.24 -2.73
N ALA A 138 23.92 4.68 -2.98
CA ALA A 138 23.64 5.80 -3.87
C ALA A 138 22.48 6.67 -3.36
N THR A 139 22.39 7.89 -3.86
CA THR A 139 21.23 8.76 -3.61
C THR A 139 20.19 8.48 -4.70
N PRO A 140 19.02 7.94 -4.36
CA PRO A 140 17.98 7.73 -5.35
C PRO A 140 17.37 9.07 -5.76
N THR A 141 16.87 9.12 -6.98
CA THR A 141 16.25 10.31 -7.56
C THR A 141 14.84 9.98 -8.04
N VAL A 142 13.91 10.90 -7.79
CA VAL A 142 12.54 10.80 -8.28
C VAL A 142 12.47 11.45 -9.65
N VAL A 143 12.01 10.69 -10.66
CA VAL A 143 11.83 11.18 -12.03
C VAL A 143 10.39 10.92 -12.45
N GLN A 144 9.66 12.00 -12.74
CA GLN A 144 8.32 11.92 -13.30
C GLN A 144 8.38 11.90 -14.83
N ASN A 145 7.60 11.01 -15.45
CA ASN A 145 7.36 11.00 -16.90
C ASN A 145 5.85 10.85 -17.16
N GLY A 146 5.17 11.97 -17.38
CA GLY A 146 3.71 11.99 -17.45
C GLY A 146 3.07 11.58 -16.13
N PHE A 147 2.27 10.50 -16.16
CA PHE A 147 1.59 9.96 -14.98
C PHE A 147 2.34 8.81 -14.29
N THR A 148 3.55 8.52 -14.76
CA THR A 148 4.41 7.48 -14.20
C THR A 148 5.52 8.14 -13.40
N LEU A 149 5.74 7.67 -12.17
CA LEU A 149 6.81 8.16 -11.31
C LEU A 149 7.84 7.04 -11.13
N THR A 150 9.10 7.34 -11.43
CA THR A 150 10.21 6.38 -11.31
C THR A 150 11.15 6.82 -10.22
N LEU A 151 11.36 5.98 -9.22
CA LEU A 151 12.42 6.11 -8.24
C LEU A 151 13.66 5.39 -8.79
N LYS A 152 14.61 6.18 -9.28
CA LYS A 152 15.84 5.68 -9.89
C LYS A 152 16.94 5.49 -8.86
N ASN A 153 17.83 4.56 -9.17
CA ASN A 153 19.11 4.39 -8.48
C ASN A 153 18.95 4.04 -7.00
N ILE A 154 17.97 3.17 -6.68
CA ILE A 154 17.90 2.56 -5.36
C ILE A 154 19.02 1.54 -5.31
N SER A 155 20.04 1.83 -4.50
CA SER A 155 21.18 0.94 -4.33
C SER A 155 21.50 0.77 -2.87
N ILE A 156 21.40 -0.48 -2.42
CA ILE A 156 21.65 -0.89 -1.04
C ILE A 156 22.67 -2.02 -1.01
N ALA A 157 23.47 -2.05 0.05
CA ALA A 157 24.34 -3.17 0.38
C ALA A 157 23.91 -3.75 1.73
N TYR A 158 23.74 -5.07 1.77
CA TYR A 158 23.61 -5.82 2.99
C TYR A 158 24.94 -6.51 3.31
N THR A 159 25.44 -6.35 4.54
CA THR A 159 26.67 -6.98 5.02
C THR A 159 26.37 -7.86 6.21
N ASP A 160 26.75 -9.14 6.14
CA ASP A 160 26.56 -10.09 7.22
C ASP A 160 27.65 -10.00 8.31
N ALA A 161 27.49 -10.80 9.37
CA ALA A 161 28.43 -10.84 10.50
C ALA A 161 29.82 -11.38 10.15
N GLU A 162 29.95 -12.05 9.00
CA GLU A 162 31.20 -12.65 8.50
C GLU A 162 31.93 -11.69 7.53
N GLY A 163 31.35 -10.50 7.27
CA GLY A 163 31.92 -9.43 6.47
C GLY A 163 31.61 -9.54 4.97
N MET A 164 30.74 -10.47 4.56
CA MET A 164 30.33 -10.60 3.17
C MET A 164 29.27 -9.57 2.83
N SER A 165 29.44 -8.85 1.72
CA SER A 165 28.53 -7.79 1.30
C SER A 165 27.86 -8.11 -0.03
N SER A 166 26.52 -8.08 -0.04
CA SER A 166 25.69 -8.24 -1.23
C SER A 166 25.08 -6.90 -1.61
N LYS A 167 25.20 -6.52 -2.88
CA LYS A 167 24.74 -5.23 -3.38
C LYS A 167 23.59 -5.45 -4.34
N ILE A 168 22.48 -4.75 -4.11
CA ILE A 168 21.33 -4.75 -5.02
C ILE A 168 21.11 -3.33 -5.51
N SER A 169 20.93 -3.18 -6.81
CA SER A 169 20.55 -1.92 -7.44
C SER A 169 19.35 -2.15 -8.33
N THR A 170 18.31 -1.35 -8.13
CA THR A 170 17.07 -1.43 -8.91
C THR A 170 16.46 -0.04 -9.08
N ASP A 171 15.69 0.09 -10.14
CA ASP A 171 14.74 1.20 -10.30
C ASP A 171 13.35 0.69 -9.95
N LEU A 172 12.51 1.56 -9.37
CA LEU A 172 11.12 1.25 -9.07
C LEU A 172 10.20 2.20 -9.81
N VAL A 173 9.22 1.64 -10.51
CA VAL A 173 8.25 2.39 -11.32
C VAL A 173 6.88 2.27 -10.67
N PHE A 174 6.30 3.42 -10.35
CA PHE A 174 4.94 3.55 -9.85
C PHE A 174 4.01 3.90 -11.01
N ASP A 175 3.12 2.96 -11.34
CA ASP A 175 2.08 3.13 -12.35
C ASP A 175 0.71 2.92 -11.70
N VAL A 176 -0.08 4.00 -11.59
CA VAL A 176 -1.41 3.92 -11.03
C VAL A 176 -2.43 3.72 -12.14
N LYS A 177 -3.26 2.68 -11.99
CA LYS A 177 -4.43 2.51 -12.84
C LYS A 177 -5.55 3.37 -12.29
N TYR A 178 -6.17 4.14 -13.19
CA TYR A 178 -7.38 4.87 -12.85
C TYR A 178 -8.48 3.86 -12.49
N PRO A 179 -9.01 3.89 -11.25
CA PRO A 179 -10.01 2.92 -10.83
C PRO A 179 -11.31 3.08 -11.61
N GLY A 180 -11.61 4.31 -12.05
CA GLY A 180 -12.90 4.68 -12.62
C GLY A 180 -14.03 4.50 -11.63
N PHE A 181 -15.10 5.28 -11.79
CA PHE A 181 -16.40 4.69 -11.50
C PHE A 181 -16.79 3.87 -12.72
N ARG A 182 -17.38 2.69 -12.52
CA ARG A 182 -18.22 2.08 -13.56
C ARG A 182 -19.47 2.95 -13.74
N SER A 183 -19.28 4.18 -14.19
CA SER A 183 -20.35 5.02 -14.68
C SER A 183 -20.80 4.41 -16.00
N ASN A 184 -22.07 4.06 -16.07
CA ASN A 184 -22.82 3.63 -17.27
C ASN A 184 -22.94 2.13 -17.63
N THR A 185 -22.75 1.18 -16.72
CA THR A 185 -23.29 -0.19 -16.99
C THR A 185 -23.81 -0.88 -15.74
N VAL A 186 -24.70 -0.21 -15.02
CA VAL A 186 -25.53 -0.88 -14.03
C VAL A 186 -27.00 -0.51 -14.24
N LYS A 187 -27.51 -0.73 -15.46
CA LYS A 187 -28.92 -1.11 -15.60
C LYS A 187 -29.05 -2.51 -14.97
N GLY A 188 -29.32 -2.61 -13.67
CA GLY A 188 -29.69 -3.90 -13.07
C GLY A 188 -29.15 -4.24 -11.68
N MET A 189 -28.47 -3.35 -10.97
CA MET A 189 -28.41 -3.46 -9.52
C MET A 189 -29.39 -2.44 -8.96
N ASN A 190 -30.38 -2.92 -8.21
CA ASN A 190 -31.25 -2.10 -7.35
C ASN A 190 -30.42 -1.49 -6.22
N LEU A 191 -29.44 -0.67 -6.56
CA LEU A 191 -28.75 0.19 -5.61
C LEU A 191 -29.55 1.49 -5.61
N GLU A 192 -30.54 1.57 -4.72
CA GLU A 192 -31.39 2.75 -4.58
C GLU A 192 -30.61 3.93 -3.96
N ALA A 193 -29.59 3.65 -3.14
CA ALA A 193 -28.80 4.67 -2.42
C ALA A 193 -28.17 5.78 -3.29
N PRO A 194 -27.49 5.50 -4.43
CA PRO A 194 -26.92 6.54 -5.29
C PRO A 194 -27.97 7.40 -6.03
N GLU A 195 -29.26 7.08 -5.97
CA GLU A 195 -30.31 7.92 -6.53
C GLU A 195 -30.68 9.10 -5.60
N TYR A 196 -30.23 9.10 -4.34
CA TYR A 196 -30.58 10.11 -3.33
C TYR A 196 -29.49 11.18 -3.17
N ILE A 197 -29.87 12.46 -3.21
CA ILE A 197 -28.98 13.59 -2.93
C ILE A 197 -28.84 13.85 -1.43
N ILE A 198 -29.86 13.49 -0.64
CA ILE A 198 -29.81 13.50 0.82
C ILE A 198 -30.32 12.15 1.31
N LEU A 199 -29.46 11.44 2.04
CA LEU A 199 -29.73 10.12 2.62
C LEU A 199 -29.35 10.15 4.10
N ALA A 200 -30.33 10.05 4.98
CA ALA A 200 -30.15 9.98 6.42
C ALA A 200 -30.96 8.81 7.00
N ASP A 201 -30.34 7.97 7.84
CA ASP A 201 -31.07 6.93 8.59
C ASP A 201 -31.82 7.55 9.79
N GLU A 202 -31.31 8.65 10.34
CA GLU A 202 -31.95 9.47 11.37
C GLU A 202 -32.90 10.51 10.73
N GLN A 203 -32.92 11.77 11.20
CA GLN A 203 -33.81 12.83 10.70
C GLN A 203 -33.13 13.76 9.69
N ILE A 204 -33.87 14.18 8.65
CA ILE A 204 -33.54 15.37 7.86
C ILE A 204 -34.28 16.55 8.48
N THR A 205 -33.57 17.50 9.09
CA THR A 205 -34.14 18.69 9.74
C THR A 205 -33.36 19.96 9.40
N ASN A 206 -33.99 21.12 9.58
CA ASN A 206 -33.34 22.43 9.43
C ASN A 206 -33.38 23.21 10.75
N ASP A 207 -32.21 23.60 11.27
CA ASP A 207 -32.13 24.38 12.52
C ASP A 207 -32.54 25.85 12.36
N VAL A 208 -32.52 26.34 11.11
CA VAL A 208 -32.86 27.72 10.76
C VAL A 208 -33.90 27.75 9.64
N THR A 209 -34.62 28.85 9.48
CA THR A 209 -35.54 29.04 8.35
C THR A 209 -34.79 28.91 7.02
N ILE A 210 -35.26 28.00 6.15
CA ILE A 210 -34.67 27.78 4.82
C ILE A 210 -35.64 28.21 3.72
N ASN A 211 -35.12 28.96 2.75
CA ASN A 211 -35.80 29.27 1.49
C ASN A 211 -34.89 28.84 0.34
N GLY A 212 -35.31 27.85 -0.45
CA GLY A 212 -34.40 27.31 -1.45
C GLY A 212 -34.95 26.19 -2.32
N THR A 213 -34.05 25.55 -3.05
CA THR A 213 -34.38 24.49 -3.99
C THR A 213 -33.47 23.28 -3.79
N ILE A 214 -34.07 22.09 -3.68
CA ILE A 214 -33.35 20.81 -3.72
C ILE A 214 -33.65 20.13 -5.06
N LYS A 215 -32.62 19.62 -5.73
CA LYS A 215 -32.73 18.85 -6.97
C LYS A 215 -32.10 17.47 -6.79
N GLY A 216 -32.93 16.43 -6.72
CA GLY A 216 -32.52 15.05 -6.44
C GLY A 216 -33.39 14.40 -5.37
N ASN A 217 -33.26 13.08 -5.17
CA ASN A 217 -34.15 12.33 -4.27
C ASN A 217 -33.76 12.46 -2.79
N LEU A 218 -34.74 12.38 -1.90
CA LEU A 218 -34.52 12.47 -0.44
C LEU A 218 -34.98 11.19 0.28
N TYR A 219 -34.18 10.74 1.25
CA TYR A 219 -34.56 9.69 2.18
C TYR A 219 -34.21 10.09 3.62
N GLY A 220 -35.21 10.06 4.50
CA GLY A 220 -35.04 10.22 5.96
C GLY A 220 -35.63 9.03 6.70
N GLY A 221 -34.85 8.34 7.52
CA GLY A 221 -35.29 7.11 8.19
C GLY A 221 -36.08 7.36 9.48
N GLY A 222 -35.73 8.39 10.26
CA GLY A 222 -36.32 8.65 11.59
C GLY A 222 -35.76 7.74 12.69
N TYR A 223 -34.58 7.15 12.47
CA TYR A 223 -33.91 6.29 13.45
C TYR A 223 -33.52 7.10 14.69
N ASN A 224 -33.97 6.62 15.85
CA ASN A 224 -33.58 7.13 17.15
C ASN A 224 -32.84 6.02 17.91
N PRO A 225 -31.50 6.12 18.06
CA PRO A 225 -30.70 5.11 18.75
C PRO A 225 -31.06 4.98 20.24
N THR A 226 -31.69 6.00 20.82
CA THR A 226 -32.09 6.05 22.23
C THR A 226 -33.52 5.57 22.50
N ALA A 227 -34.31 5.28 21.46
CA ALA A 227 -35.67 4.79 21.61
C ALA A 227 -35.71 3.49 22.42
N THR A 228 -36.60 3.38 23.40
CA THR A 228 -36.75 2.18 24.24
C THR A 228 -37.71 1.15 23.64
N THR A 229 -38.38 1.50 22.53
CA THR A 229 -39.27 0.65 21.76
C THR A 229 -38.52 -0.36 20.90
N ALA A 230 -39.22 -1.44 20.53
CA ALA A 230 -38.69 -2.46 19.62
C ALA A 230 -38.46 -1.91 18.21
N ASP A 231 -39.34 -1.01 17.76
CA ASP A 231 -39.09 -0.18 16.58
C ASP A 231 -38.24 1.03 16.97
N LYS A 232 -37.15 1.25 16.26
CA LYS A 232 -36.20 2.35 16.49
C LYS A 232 -36.48 3.54 15.58
N TYR A 233 -37.37 3.41 14.59
CA TYR A 233 -37.73 4.49 13.67
C TYR A 233 -38.85 5.37 14.24
N THR A 234 -38.61 5.96 15.41
CA THR A 234 -39.64 6.68 16.17
C THR A 234 -39.63 8.20 15.98
N GLU A 235 -38.58 8.74 15.35
CA GLU A 235 -38.48 10.18 15.07
C GLU A 235 -39.02 10.53 13.69
N THR A 236 -39.32 11.81 13.46
CA THR A 236 -39.76 12.30 12.15
C THR A 236 -38.62 12.12 11.14
N GLY A 237 -38.87 11.39 10.04
CA GLY A 237 -37.80 11.16 9.05
C GLY A 237 -37.40 12.43 8.31
N ILE A 238 -38.36 13.30 7.97
CA ILE A 238 -38.11 14.59 7.33
C ILE A 238 -38.94 15.67 8.01
N ARG A 239 -38.29 16.66 8.63
CA ARG A 239 -38.94 17.76 9.36
C ARG A 239 -38.50 19.11 8.79
N PHE A 240 -39.47 19.95 8.46
CA PHE A 240 -39.21 21.33 8.08
C PHE A 240 -39.70 22.31 9.15
N ASN A 241 -38.78 22.91 9.89
CA ASN A 241 -39.06 23.87 10.96
C ASN A 241 -39.57 25.24 10.43
N SER A 242 -40.23 26.00 11.30
CA SER A 242 -41.16 27.11 10.96
C SER A 242 -40.64 28.14 9.95
N ASN A 243 -41.58 28.65 9.13
CA ASN A 243 -41.39 29.64 8.06
C ASN A 243 -40.49 29.20 6.90
N SER A 244 -40.24 27.91 6.70
CA SER A 244 -39.35 27.43 5.63
C SER A 244 -40.11 27.16 4.34
N SER A 245 -39.70 27.75 3.21
CA SER A 245 -40.28 27.48 1.90
C SER A 245 -39.28 26.77 0.98
N LEU A 246 -39.55 25.50 0.69
CA LEU A 246 -38.63 24.66 -0.07
C LEU A 246 -39.29 24.11 -1.33
N GLN A 247 -38.62 24.29 -2.48
CA GLN A 247 -38.99 23.62 -3.72
C GLN A 247 -38.13 22.37 -3.87
N VAL A 248 -38.75 21.20 -3.92
CA VAL A 248 -38.05 19.92 -4.06
C VAL A 248 -38.37 19.31 -5.41
N TYR A 249 -37.37 19.31 -6.30
CA TYR A 249 -37.40 18.65 -7.60
C TYR A 249 -36.77 17.27 -7.44
N ALA A 250 -37.60 16.28 -7.11
CA ALA A 250 -37.19 14.92 -6.82
C ALA A 250 -38.12 13.95 -7.55
N ASP A 251 -37.59 12.83 -8.03
CA ASP A 251 -38.40 11.73 -8.54
C ASP A 251 -38.92 10.83 -7.40
N LYS A 252 -38.20 10.80 -6.27
CA LYS A 252 -38.55 10.05 -5.06
C LYS A 252 -38.28 10.89 -3.80
N ILE A 253 -39.27 10.95 -2.92
CA ILE A 253 -39.11 11.39 -1.53
C ILE A 253 -39.64 10.25 -0.66
N MET A 254 -38.75 9.69 0.14
CA MET A 254 -39.00 8.48 0.92
C MET A 254 -38.74 8.75 2.40
N THR A 255 -39.59 8.20 3.25
CA THR A 255 -39.33 8.13 4.69
C THR A 255 -39.92 6.84 5.23
N ARG A 256 -39.24 6.22 6.19
CA ARG A 256 -39.80 5.09 6.95
C ARG A 256 -40.76 5.56 8.05
N SER A 257 -40.68 6.83 8.40
CA SER A 257 -41.49 7.49 9.43
C SER A 257 -42.34 8.59 8.80
N THR A 258 -42.59 9.68 9.52
CA THR A 258 -43.39 10.83 9.07
C THR A 258 -42.57 11.87 8.32
N ILE A 259 -43.27 12.64 7.47
CA ILE A 259 -42.82 13.96 7.03
C ILE A 259 -43.65 14.99 7.80
N GLU A 260 -42.99 15.93 8.46
CA GLU A 260 -43.61 16.97 9.29
C GLU A 260 -43.27 18.36 8.75
N LEU A 261 -44.30 19.18 8.55
CA LEU A 261 -44.17 20.59 8.18
C LEU A 261 -44.65 21.43 9.36
N ALA A 262 -43.75 22.20 9.96
CA ALA A 262 -44.09 23.13 11.04
C ALA A 262 -44.81 24.38 10.48
N ASP A 263 -45.35 25.21 11.38
CA ASP A 263 -46.12 26.40 11.05
C ASP A 263 -45.48 27.27 9.95
N ARG A 264 -46.30 27.60 8.95
CA ARG A 264 -45.94 28.47 7.81
C ARG A 264 -44.79 27.93 6.96
N SER A 265 -44.45 26.64 7.09
CA SER A 265 -43.55 25.96 6.18
C SER A 265 -44.31 25.42 4.97
N SER A 266 -43.69 25.45 3.80
CA SER A 266 -44.25 24.93 2.55
C SER A 266 -43.21 24.09 1.83
N VAL A 267 -43.63 22.92 1.36
CA VAL A 267 -42.82 22.06 0.49
C VAL A 267 -43.57 21.87 -0.82
N GLU A 268 -43.01 22.41 -1.89
CA GLU A 268 -43.53 22.20 -3.23
C GLU A 268 -42.74 21.07 -3.90
N VAL A 269 -43.33 19.88 -3.98
CA VAL A 269 -42.73 18.73 -4.66
C VAL A 269 -43.09 18.79 -6.14
N ARG A 270 -42.09 19.08 -6.98
CA ARG A 270 -42.23 19.05 -8.43
C ARG A 270 -41.62 17.77 -8.96
N SER A 271 -42.44 16.72 -8.96
CA SER A 271 -42.07 15.36 -9.40
C SER A 271 -42.85 14.93 -10.65
N THR A 272 -42.28 14.00 -11.43
CA THR A 272 -43.01 13.24 -12.45
C THR A 272 -43.63 11.95 -11.91
N SER A 273 -43.38 11.54 -10.65
CA SER A 273 -43.88 10.29 -10.05
C SER A 273 -43.85 10.23 -8.50
N ARG A 274 -44.88 9.57 -7.94
CA ARG A 274 -45.08 8.99 -6.58
C ARG A 274 -44.25 9.53 -5.39
N VAL A 275 -44.93 10.21 -4.47
CA VAL A 275 -44.52 10.37 -3.07
C VAL A 275 -44.97 9.14 -2.27
N SER A 276 -44.09 8.50 -1.50
CA SER A 276 -44.43 7.34 -0.67
C SER A 276 -44.03 7.62 0.78
N THR A 277 -45.02 7.89 1.62
CA THR A 277 -44.87 8.09 3.06
C THR A 277 -45.79 7.14 3.81
N VAL A 278 -45.36 6.66 4.98
CA VAL A 278 -46.19 5.79 5.83
C VAL A 278 -47.30 6.60 6.51
N ASN A 279 -47.03 7.85 6.89
CA ASN A 279 -48.01 8.81 7.41
C ASN A 279 -47.59 10.25 7.05
N MET A 280 -48.52 11.08 6.61
CA MET A 280 -48.33 12.53 6.42
C MET A 280 -49.19 13.27 7.44
N THR A 281 -48.55 13.98 8.37
CA THR A 281 -49.24 14.79 9.39
C THR A 281 -48.99 16.26 9.10
N ILE A 282 -50.04 16.96 8.66
CA ILE A 282 -50.03 18.42 8.55
C ILE A 282 -50.54 18.94 9.89
N GLN A 283 -49.70 19.63 10.66
CA GLN A 283 -50.19 20.43 11.77
C GLN A 283 -50.72 21.74 11.18
N GLU A 284 -52.05 21.82 11.06
CA GLU A 284 -52.72 23.12 10.90
C GLU A 284 -52.78 23.82 12.26
N PRO A 285 -52.75 25.17 12.28
CA PRO A 285 -52.85 25.96 13.50
C PRO A 285 -54.15 25.74 14.28
#